data_AF-A0A7Y5MNP3-F1
#
_entry.id   AF-A0A7Y5MNP3-F1
#
_cell.length_a   1.000
_cell.length_b   1.000
_cell.length_c   1.000
_cell.angle_alpha   90.00
_cell.angle_beta   90.00
_cell.angle_gamma   90.00
#
_symmetry.space_group_name_H-M   'P 1'
#
loop_
_entity.id
_entity.type
_entity.pdbx_description
1 polymer ?
#
loop_
_entity_poly.entity_id
_entity_poly.type
_entity_poly.pdbx_seq_one_letter_code
_entity_poly.pdbx_strand_id
1 'polypeptide(L)' 'MIDRDAKIYRVILVPSCGGAWSQAEKWDYTWNVRDQMTKAEKFTGTSDTYAGKVEYRYCLSCDSALSDRIEYSPTVSTT' A
#
# COMPACT_ATOMS: atom_id res chain seq x y z
N MET A 1 -2.48 -5.78 20.10
CA MET A 1 -3.39 -6.03 18.96
C MET A 1 -3.05 -5.00 17.90
N ILE A 2 -2.66 -5.44 16.71
CA ILE A 2 -2.54 -4.54 15.55
C ILE A 2 -3.97 -4.28 15.08
N ASP A 3 -4.33 -3.00 14.94
CA ASP A 3 -5.63 -2.61 14.41
C ASP A 3 -5.71 -3.07 12.95
N ARG A 4 -6.60 -4.05 12.67
CA ARG A 4 -6.67 -4.72 11.37
C ARG A 4 -7.30 -3.85 10.27
N ASP A 5 -7.85 -2.70 10.63
CA ASP A 5 -8.43 -1.69 9.74
C ASP A 5 -7.59 -0.39 9.72
N ALA A 6 -6.34 -0.45 10.22
CA ALA A 6 -5.47 0.71 10.29
C ALA A 6 -5.15 1.26 8.89
N LYS A 7 -5.73 2.42 8.59
CA LYS A 7 -5.37 3.23 7.42
C LYS A 7 -4.21 4.12 7.79
N ILE A 8 -3.08 3.94 7.10
CA ILE A 8 -1.92 4.81 7.30
C ILE A 8 -1.98 5.93 6.29
N TYR A 9 -2.16 7.15 6.78
CA TYR A 9 -2.09 8.37 5.99
C TYR A 9 -0.70 8.98 6.16
N ARG A 10 -0.01 9.18 5.03
CA ARG A 10 1.29 9.84 4.98
C ARG A 10 1.18 11.07 4.11
N VAL A 11 1.54 12.23 4.63
CA VAL A 11 1.71 13.42 3.80
C VAL A 11 3.16 13.47 3.34
N ILE A 12 3.38 13.37 2.03
CA ILE A 12 4.71 13.53 1.43
C ILE A 12 4.84 14.97 0.95
N LEU A 13 5.81 15.69 1.51
CA LEU A 13 6.23 16.99 1.00
C LEU A 13 7.17 16.74 -0.17
N VAL A 14 6.67 16.93 -1.39
CA VAL A 14 7.50 16.85 -2.59
C VAL A 14 7.98 18.27 -2.92
N PRO A 15 9.30 18.56 -2.83
CA PRO A 15 9.81 19.87 -3.18
C PRO A 15 9.74 20.05 -4.70
N SER A 16 8.68 20.67 -5.19
CA SER A 16 8.62 21.21 -6.54
C SER A 16 9.02 22.69 -6.53
N CYS A 17 9.77 23.11 -7.54
CA CYS A 17 10.18 24.50 -7.75
C CYS A 17 8.95 25.43 -7.74
N GLY A 18 8.70 26.14 -6.62
CA GLY A 18 7.66 27.17 -6.51
C GLY A 18 6.58 26.98 -5.44
N GLY A 19 6.61 25.89 -4.65
CA GLY A 19 5.68 25.71 -3.53
C GLY A 19 5.63 24.25 -3.09
N ALA A 20 5.55 24.00 -1.78
CA ALA A 20 5.38 22.65 -1.26
C ALA A 20 3.95 22.18 -1.56
N TRP A 21 3.78 21.28 -2.51
CA TRP A 21 2.51 20.56 -2.69
C TRP A 21 2.53 19.35 -1.77
N SER A 22 1.55 19.26 -0.86
CA SER A 22 1.35 18.07 -0.04
C SER A 22 0.64 17.01 -0.88
N GLN A 23 1.36 15.95 -1.27
CA GLN A 23 0.70 14.76 -1.81
C GLN A 23 0.27 13.91 -0.60
N ALA A 24 -1.04 13.77 -0.43
CA ALA A 24 -1.59 12.80 0.50
C ALA A 24 -1.36 11.39 -0.09
N GLU A 25 -0.73 10.53 0.68
CA GLU A 25 -0.56 9.11 0.39
C GLU A 25 -1.37 8.34 1.43
N LYS A 26 -2.18 7.39 0.98
CA LYS A 26 -2.98 6.55 1.84
C LYS A 26 -2.63 5.10 1.54
N TRP A 27 -2.44 4.32 2.59
CA TRP A 27 -2.23 2.88 2.51
C TRP A 27 -3.35 2.14 3.21
N ASP A 28 -3.98 1.22 2.50
CA ASP A 28 -4.95 0.28 3.03
C ASP A 28 -4.29 -1.11 3.12
N TYR A 29 -4.21 -1.67 4.33
CA TYR A 29 -3.59 -2.96 4.58
C TYR A 29 -4.64 -4.03 4.86
N THR A 30 -4.45 -5.22 4.31
CA THR A 30 -5.28 -6.40 4.59
C THR A 30 -4.42 -7.45 5.28
N TRP A 31 -4.94 -7.99 6.38
CA TRP A 31 -4.27 -9.00 7.20
C TRP A 31 -5.08 -10.30 7.21
N ASN A 32 -4.40 -11.44 7.32
CA ASN A 32 -5.06 -12.73 7.54
C ASN A 32 -5.32 -13.00 9.04
N VAL A 33 -6.01 -14.10 9.34
CA VAL A 33 -6.34 -14.53 10.71
C VAL A 33 -5.11 -14.83 11.58
N ARG A 34 -3.94 -14.99 10.98
CA ARG A 34 -2.64 -15.23 11.64
C ARG A 34 -1.82 -13.94 11.82
N ASP A 35 -2.46 -12.78 11.65
CA ASP A 35 -1.82 -11.45 11.72
C ASP A 35 -0.66 -11.27 10.73
N GLN A 36 -0.80 -11.81 9.52
CA GLN A 36 0.14 -11.61 8.41
C GLN A 36 -0.50 -10.74 7.33
N MET A 37 0.22 -9.72 6.87
CA MET A 37 -0.26 -8.78 5.86
C MET A 37 -0.33 -9.48 4.51
N THR A 38 -1.52 -9.70 3.97
CA THR A 38 -1.72 -10.36 2.66
C THR A 38 -1.80 -9.36 1.50
N LYS A 39 -2.19 -8.11 1.77
CA LYS A 39 -2.31 -7.07 0.76
C LYS A 39 -2.00 -5.69 1.34
N ALA A 40 -1.37 -4.84 0.55
CA ALA A 40 -1.18 -3.42 0.82
C ALA A 40 -1.53 -2.63 -0.44
N GLU A 41 -2.57 -1.81 -0.38
CA GLU A 41 -3.00 -0.95 -1.49
C GLU A 41 -2.53 0.47 -1.24
N LYS A 42 -1.97 1.09 -2.27
CA LYS A 42 -1.47 2.46 -2.24
C LYS A 42 -2.42 3.37 -3.01
N PHE A 43 -2.77 4.48 -2.40
CA PHE A 43 -3.54 5.55 -3.00
C PHE A 43 -2.79 6.88 -2.86
N THR A 44 -2.88 7.74 -3.87
CA THR A 44 -2.23 9.05 -3.89
C THR A 44 -3.22 10.16 -4.20
N GLY A 45 -2.89 11.36 -3.73
CA GLY A 45 -3.70 12.55 -3.88
C GLY A 45 -4.86 12.62 -2.88
N THR A 46 -5.61 13.72 -2.95
CA THR A 46 -6.78 13.97 -2.12
C THR A 46 -8.03 13.19 -2.56
N SER A 47 -7.97 12.55 -3.73
CA SER A 47 -9.09 11.82 -4.33
C SER A 47 -8.96 10.29 -4.17
N ASP A 48 -8.02 9.81 -3.34
CA ASP A 48 -7.70 8.39 -3.19
C ASP A 48 -7.45 7.71 -4.56
N THR A 49 -6.64 8.33 -5.42
CA THR A 49 -6.31 7.76 -6.73
C THR A 49 -5.46 6.51 -6.54
N TYR A 50 -5.90 5.38 -7.11
CA TYR A 50 -5.15 4.14 -7.00
C TYR A 50 -3.76 4.27 -7.64
N ALA A 51 -2.74 4.03 -6.81
CA ALA A 51 -1.33 4.21 -7.16
C ALA A 51 -0.54 2.91 -7.13
N GLY A 52 -1.20 1.77 -6.94
CA GLY A 52 -0.61 0.43 -6.97
C GLY A 52 -1.00 -0.43 -5.79
N LYS A 53 -0.57 -1.69 -5.80
CA LYS A 53 -0.74 -2.60 -4.67
C LYS A 53 0.42 -3.57 -4.55
N VAL A 54 0.59 -4.12 -3.36
CA VAL A 54 1.50 -5.21 -3.07
C VAL A 54 0.70 -6.36 -2.48
N GLU A 55 0.81 -7.54 -3.05
CA GLU A 55 0.23 -8.78 -2.52
C GLU A 55 1.35 -9.66 -1.95
N TYR A 56 1.09 -10.24 -0.79
CA TYR A 56 2.02 -11.10 -0.08
C TYR A 56 1.43 -12.50 -0.01
N ARG A 57 2.17 -13.48 -0.55
CA ARG A 57 1.81 -14.89 -0.46
C ARG A 57 2.68 -15.56 0.57
N TYR A 58 2.06 -16.25 1.52
CA TYR A 58 2.75 -16.99 2.57
C TYR A 58 2.67 -18.48 2.29
N CYS A 59 3.77 -19.20 2.52
CA CYS A 59 3.79 -20.66 2.44
C CYS A 59 3.05 -21.24 3.66
N LEU A 60 1.85 -21.78 3.45
CA LEU A 60 1.06 -22.38 4.55
C LEU A 60 1.74 -23.62 5.16
N SER A 61 2.58 -24.32 4.40
CA SER A 61 3.32 -25.51 4.83
C SER A 61 4.71 -25.20 5.43
N CYS A 62 5.17 -23.95 5.39
CA CYS A 62 6.53 -23.56 5.81
C CYS A 62 6.47 -22.57 6.99
N ASP A 63 5.63 -22.84 8.00
CA ASP A 63 5.41 -21.95 9.15
C ASP A 63 5.00 -20.52 8.76
N SER A 64 4.29 -20.37 7.63
CA SER A 64 3.91 -19.07 7.10
C SER A 64 5.08 -18.15 6.77
N ALA A 65 6.23 -18.70 6.39
CA ALA A 65 7.28 -17.93 5.75
C ALA A 65 6.73 -17.18 4.52
N LEU A 66 7.17 -15.94 4.32
CA LEU A 66 6.81 -15.17 3.13
C LEU A 66 7.38 -15.91 1.90
N SER A 67 6.48 -16.35 1.03
CA SER A 67 6.83 -17.06 -0.21
C SER A 67 7.10 -16.05 -1.31
N ASP A 68 6.14 -15.16 -1.58
CA ASP A 68 6.23 -14.18 -2.66
C ASP A 68 5.73 -12.80 -2.22
N ARG A 69 6.35 -11.77 -2.79
CA ARG A 69 5.90 -10.38 -2.75
C ARG A 69 5.68 -9.91 -4.17
N ILE A 70 4.42 -9.71 -4.55
CA ILE A 70 4.04 -9.32 -5.90
C ILE A 70 3.62 -7.85 -5.87
N GLU A 71 4.39 -7.00 -6.55
CA GLU A 71 4.13 -5.57 -6.64
C GLU A 71 3.47 -5.25 -7.97
N TYR A 72 2.33 -4.57 -7.91
CA TYR A 72 1.55 -4.15 -9.05
C TYR A 72 1.59 -2.64 -9.13
N SER A 73 2.25 -2.14 -10.17
CA SER A 73 2.20 -0.75 -10.57
C SER A 73 0.76 -0.37 -10.95
N PRO A 74 0.35 0.89 -10.78
CA PRO A 74 -0.89 1.36 -11.36
C PRO A 74 -0.75 1.27 -12.88
N THR A 75 -1.79 0.80 -13.57
CA THR A 75 -1.86 0.93 -15.02
C THR A 75 -2.02 2.41 -15.33
N VAL A 76 -0.91 3.12 -15.48
CA VAL A 76 -0.93 4.46 -16.04
C VAL A 76 -1.32 4.28 -17.50
N SER A 77 -2.59 4.45 -17.82
CA SER A 77 -3.03 4.69 -19.19
C SER A 77 -2.51 6.07 -19.59
N THR A 78 -1.24 6.15 -19.99
CA THR A 78 -0.77 7.25 -20.83
C THR A 78 -1.59 7.20 -22.11
N THR A 79 -2.58 8.09 -22.20
CA THR A 79 -3.32 8.38 -23.43
C THR A 79 -2.56 9.47 -24.18
#